data_AF-A0A2S8D415-F1
#
_entry.id   AF-A0A2S8D415-F1
#
_cell.length_a   1.000
_cell.length_b   1.000
_cell.length_c   1.000
_cell.angle_alpha   90.00
_cell.angle_beta   90.00
_cell.angle_gamma   90.00
#
_symmetry.space_group_name_H-M   'P 1'
#
loop_
_entity.id
_entity.type
_entity.pdbx_description
1 polymer ?
#
loop_
_entity_poly.entity_id
_entity_poly.type
_entity_poly.pdbx_seq_one_letter_code
_entity_poly.pdbx_strand_id
1 'polypeptide(L)' 'TTLKDDPMSGHVFIFRGRNGSQVKLLWSTGDGLCLLTKRLERGRFAWPSARDGKVFLTL' A
#
# COMPACT_ATOMS: atom_id res chain seq x y z
N THR A 1 8.83 0.57 10.92
CA THR A 1 9.61 0.33 9.69
C THR A 1 9.32 1.46 8.72
N THR A 2 10.36 2.06 8.17
CA THR A 2 10.26 3.14 7.16
C THR A 2 10.39 2.52 5.79
N LEU A 3 9.55 2.93 4.84
CA LEU A 3 9.71 2.54 3.44
C LEU A 3 11.01 3.14 2.90
N LYS A 4 11.91 2.30 2.38
CA LYS A 4 13.21 2.72 1.81
C LYS A 4 13.18 2.74 0.28
N ASP A 5 12.06 3.20 -0.28
CA ASP A 5 11.89 3.37 -1.72
C ASP A 5 11.57 4.83 -2.02
N ASP A 6 11.85 5.27 -3.24
CA ASP A 6 11.50 6.61 -3.69
C ASP A 6 9.98 6.75 -3.85
N PRO A 7 9.32 7.63 -3.08
CA PRO A 7 7.87 7.85 -3.19
C PRO A 7 7.45 8.48 -4.53
N MET A 8 8.40 9.04 -5.31
CA MET A 8 8.15 9.66 -6.61
C MET A 8 8.45 8.74 -7.80
N SER A 9 8.76 7.47 -7.54
CA SER A 9 9.13 6.46 -8.55
C SER A 9 8.01 6.07 -9.54
N GLY A 10 6.80 6.62 -9.41
CA GLY A 10 5.62 6.20 -10.17
C GLY A 10 5.00 4.88 -9.71
N HIS A 11 5.57 4.23 -8.68
CA HIS A 11 4.97 3.06 -8.06
C HIS A 11 3.78 3.43 -7.17
N VAL A 12 2.84 2.49 -7.05
CA VAL A 12 1.78 2.55 -6.04
C VAL A 12 2.19 1.71 -4.84
N PHE A 13 2.39 2.37 -3.70
CA PHE A 13 2.70 1.71 -2.44
C PHE A 13 1.41 1.36 -1.71
N ILE A 14 1.19 0.08 -1.44
CA ILE A 14 -0.01 -0.40 -0.75
C ILE A 14 0.37 -0.91 0.64
N PHE A 15 -0.25 -0.36 1.67
CA PHE A 15 -0.06 -0.75 3.05
C PHE A 15 -1.34 -1.34 3.61
N ARG A 16 -1.27 -2.55 4.18
CA ARG A 16 -2.38 -3.15 4.90
C ARG A 16 -2.27 -2.91 6.41
N GLY A 17 -3.36 -2.45 7.02
CA GLY A 17 -3.45 -2.36 8.48
C GLY A 17 -3.35 -3.74 9.15
N ARG A 18 -2.87 -3.77 10.41
CA ARG A 18 -2.68 -5.02 11.18
C ARG A 18 -3.95 -5.88 11.26
N ASN A 19 -5.10 -5.25 11.44
CA ASN A 19 -6.40 -5.93 11.52
C ASN A 19 -6.90 -6.46 10.16
N GLY A 20 -6.29 -6.03 9.06
CA GLY A 20 -6.64 -6.36 7.68
C GLY A 20 -7.88 -5.70 7.12
N SER A 21 -8.60 -4.85 7.86
CA SER A 21 -9.83 -4.21 7.36
C SER A 21 -9.57 -2.87 6.66
N GLN A 22 -8.32 -2.40 6.64
CA GLN A 22 -7.94 -1.14 6.02
C GLN A 22 -6.72 -1.31 5.13
N VAL A 23 -6.74 -0.61 3.99
CA VAL A 23 -5.57 -0.38 3.14
C VAL A 23 -5.35 1.10 2.92
N LYS A 24 -4.09 1.49 2.76
CA LYS A 24 -3.65 2.82 2.32
C LYS A 24 -2.86 2.66 1.03
N LEU A 25 -3.21 3.44 0.00
CA LEU A 25 -2.48 3.51 -1.26
C LEU A 25 -1.82 4.88 -1.34
N LEU A 26 -0.52 4.90 -1.56
CA LEU A 26 0.28 6.11 -1.73
C LEU A 26 0.95 6.06 -3.10
N TRP A 27 0.81 7.13 -3.89
CA TRP A 27 1.48 7.26 -5.18
C TRP A 27 1.73 8.73 -5.50
N SER A 28 2.71 8.99 -6.38
CA SER A 28 2.96 10.32 -6.90
C SER A 28 2.11 10.64 -8.13
N THR A 29 1.61 11.86 -8.18
CA THR A 29 1.06 12.53 -9.36
C THR A 29 2.02 13.62 -9.82
N GLY A 30 1.76 14.24 -10.97
CA GLY A 30 2.61 15.32 -11.48
C GLY A 30 2.69 16.55 -10.56
N ASP A 31 1.73 16.70 -9.66
CA ASP A 31 1.56 17.83 -8.74
C ASP A 31 1.77 17.47 -7.26
N GLY A 32 2.11 16.22 -6.92
CA GLY A 32 2.39 15.84 -5.54
C GLY A 32 2.17 14.37 -5.22
N LEU A 33 1.80 14.09 -3.96
CA LEU A 33 1.48 12.75 -3.48
C LEU A 33 -0.03 12.63 -3.25
N CYS A 34 -0.58 11.53 -3.74
CA CYS A 34 -1.97 11.15 -3.51
C CYS A 34 -2.05 10.00 -2.49
N LEU A 35 -2.99 10.12 -1.54
CA LEU A 35 -3.28 9.11 -0.52
C LEU A 35 -4.75 8.70 -0.59
N LEU A 36 -5.01 7.44 -0.93
CA LEU A 36 -6.33 6.83 -0.79
C LEU A 36 -6.35 5.91 0.42
N THR A 37 -7.39 6.04 1.24
CA THR A 37 -7.65 5.11 2.34
C THR A 37 -8.98 4.39 2.10
N LYS A 38 -8.95 3.06 2.06
CA LYS A 38 -10.17 2.23 2.00
C LYS A 38 -10.29 1.40 3.26
N ARG A 39 -11.45 1.47 3.90
CA ARG A 39 -11.83 0.67 5.07
C ARG A 39 -13.05 -0.19 4.73
N LEU A 40 -13.00 -1.47 5.08
CA LEU A 40 -14.13 -2.37 4.98
C LEU A 40 -14.96 -2.28 6.26
N GLU A 41 -16.28 -2.21 6.13
CA GLU A 41 -17.18 -2.27 7.28
C GLU A 41 -17.18 -3.66 7.92
N ARG A 42 -17.02 -4.71 7.10
CA ARG A 42 -16.88 -6.11 7.53
C ARG A 42 -15.81 -6.83 6.70
N GLY A 43 -15.10 -7.77 7.33
CA GLY A 43 -14.10 -8.61 6.67
C GLY A 43 -12.68 -8.04 6.64
N ARG A 44 -11.82 -8.64 5.82
CA ARG A 44 -10.40 -8.27 5.65
C ARG A 44 -10.02 -8.33 4.17
N PHE A 45 -9.09 -7.47 3.76
CA PHE A 45 -8.48 -7.56 2.43
C PHE A 45 -7.66 -8.84 2.31
N ALA A 46 -7.81 -9.56 1.19
CA ALA A 46 -6.84 -10.58 0.80
C ALA A 46 -5.46 -9.93 0.69
N TRP A 47 -4.44 -10.57 1.24
CA TRP A 47 -3.09 -10.02 1.28
C TRP A 47 -2.08 -11.12 0.99
N PRO A 48 -1.11 -10.88 0.09
CA PRO A 48 -0.08 -11.88 -0.18
C PRO A 48 0.75 -12.12 1.09
N SER A 49 1.15 -13.37 1.30
CA SER A 49 2.11 -13.73 2.33
C SER A 49 3.49 -13.19 1.93
N ALA A 50 3.83 -12.02 2.44
CA ALA A 50 5.17 -11.46 2.30
C ALA A 50 6.08 -12.12 3.35
N ARG A 51 7.09 -12.90 2.93
CA ARG A 51 8.09 -13.45 3.87
C ARG A 51 8.82 -12.33 4.63
N ASP A 52 9.08 -11.21 3.95
CA ASP A 52 9.81 -10.06 4.50
C ASP A 52 8.94 -8.80 4.67
N GLY A 53 7.60 -8.94 4.61
CA GLY A 53 6.67 -7.80 4.78
C GLY A 53 6.53 -6.88 3.56
N LYS A 54 7.23 -7.14 2.46
CA LYS A 54 7.10 -6.44 1.16
C LYS A 54 6.95 -7.47 0.03
N VAL A 55 6.09 -7.18 -0.94
CA VAL A 55 6.00 -7.91 -2.22
C VAL A 55 5.99 -6.86 -3.32
N PHE A 56 6.80 -7.08 -4.35
CA PHE A 56 6.77 -6.29 -5.57
C PHE A 56 6.01 -7.09 -6.63
N LEU A 57 4.97 -6.49 -7.21
CA LEU A 57 4.17 -7.10 -8.25
C LEU A 57 4.40 -6.32 -9.53
N THR A 58 4.85 -7.01 -10.57
CA THR A 58 4.84 -6.52 -11.95
C THR A 58 3.80 -7.31 -12.73
N LEU A 59 3.25 -6.69 -13.78
CA LEU A 59 2.54 -7.45 -14.82
C LEU A 59 3.52 -8.33 -15.59
#